data_AF-A0A0Q0YRD4-F1
#
_entry.id   AF-A0A0Q0YRD4-F1
#
_cell.length_a   1.000
_cell.length_b   1.000
_cell.length_c   1.000
_cell.angle_alpha   90.00
_cell.angle_beta   90.00
_cell.angle_gamma   90.00
#
_symmetry.space_group_name_H-M   'P 1'
#
loop_
_entity.id
_entity.type
_entity.pdbx_description
1 polymer ?
#
loop_
_entity_poly.entity_id
_entity_poly.type
_entity_poly.pdbx_seq_one_letter_code
_entity_poly.pdbx_strand_id
1 'polypeptide(L)'
;MGSWKERTDLELELNKWIRQYVADQENPAAEVRGRRPLRAAQISVSDVEGEPGWYRVSLNVRPHFKYMGADFTLSLVGKLDKE
;
A
#
# COMPACT_ATOMS: atom_id res chain seq x y z
N MET A 1 22.52 -18.05 -2.39
CA MET A 1 21.57 -17.61 -1.35
C MET A 1 20.78 -16.43 -1.88
N GLY A 2 19.74 -16.68 -2.68
CA GLY A 2 18.96 -15.62 -3.31
C GLY A 2 17.56 -16.11 -3.58
N SER A 3 16.60 -15.19 -3.57
CA SER A 3 15.24 -15.33 -4.11
C SER A 3 14.05 -15.59 -3.17
N TRP A 4 14.20 -15.84 -1.87
CA TRP A 4 13.03 -15.91 -0.96
C TRP A 4 12.71 -14.61 -0.21
N LYS A 5 13.59 -13.60 -0.32
CA LYS A 5 13.53 -12.32 0.41
C LYS A 5 12.90 -11.14 -0.35
N GLU A 6 12.16 -11.34 -1.45
CA GLU A 6 11.78 -10.19 -2.29
C GLU A 6 10.31 -9.81 -2.23
N ARG A 7 9.40 -10.69 -2.67
CA ARG A 7 7.96 -10.37 -2.68
C ARG A 7 7.41 -10.09 -1.28
N THR A 8 7.68 -10.99 -0.33
CA THR A 8 7.14 -10.89 1.04
C THR A 8 7.76 -9.72 1.79
N ASP A 9 9.07 -9.50 1.64
CA ASP A 9 9.76 -8.39 2.32
C ASP A 9 9.29 -7.05 1.74
N LEU A 10 9.13 -6.95 0.42
CA LEU A 10 8.54 -5.78 -0.25
C LEU A 10 7.11 -5.50 0.24
N GLU A 11 6.27 -6.53 0.34
CA GLU A 11 4.91 -6.39 0.88
C GLU A 11 4.92 -5.88 2.33
N LEU A 12 5.81 -6.41 3.17
CA LEU A 12 5.96 -5.98 4.56
C LEU A 12 6.43 -4.53 4.66
N GLU A 13 7.44 -4.14 3.89
CA GLU A 13 7.98 -2.78 3.89
C GLU A 13 6.96 -1.75 3.39
N LEU A 14 6.25 -2.04 2.30
CA LEU A 14 5.21 -1.17 1.77
C LEU A 14 4.05 -1.02 2.76
N ASN A 15 3.62 -2.12 3.39
CA ASN A 15 2.59 -2.05 4.43
C ASN A 15 3.06 -1.28 5.66
N LYS A 16 4.34 -1.43 6.07
CA LYS A 16 4.93 -0.64 7.16
C LYS A 16 4.97 0.84 6.82
N TRP A 17 5.35 1.18 5.59
CA TRP A 17 5.36 2.55 5.10
C TRP A 17 3.96 3.15 5.10
N ILE A 18 2.95 2.51 4.50
CA ILE A 18 1.63 3.14 4.37
C ILE A 18 0.89 3.27 5.70
N ARG A 19 1.16 2.39 6.67
CA ARG A 19 0.59 2.45 8.03
C ARG A 19 0.87 3.77 8.74
N GLN A 20 1.94 4.49 8.39
CA GLN A 20 2.22 5.81 8.99
C GLN A 20 1.15 6.86 8.65
N TYR A 21 0.38 6.64 7.57
CA TYR A 21 -0.70 7.52 7.12
C TYR A 21 -2.09 7.04 7.55
N VAL A 22 -2.17 5.98 8.35
CA VAL A 22 -3.43 5.41 8.84
C VAL A 22 -3.72 5.86 10.28
N ALA A 23 -4.93 6.37 10.49
CA ALA A 23 -5.53 6.57 11.81
C ALA A 23 -6.81 5.72 11.89
N ASP A 24 -6.87 4.71 12.76
CA ASP A 24 -8.02 3.79 12.81
C ASP A 24 -9.27 4.38 13.50
N GLN A 25 -9.10 5.54 14.14
CA GLN A 25 -10.14 6.25 14.86
C GLN A 25 -11.21 6.76 13.89
N GLU A 26 -12.49 6.70 14.26
CA GLU A 26 -13.58 7.11 13.38
C GLU A 26 -13.64 8.63 13.14
N ASN A 27 -13.31 9.42 14.17
CA ASN A 27 -13.29 10.88 14.11
C ASN A 27 -11.97 11.41 14.72
N PRO A 28 -10.83 11.25 14.04
CA PRO A 28 -9.57 11.79 14.53
C PRO A 28 -9.60 13.32 14.47
N ALA A 29 -8.88 13.97 15.40
CA ALA A 29 -8.73 15.42 15.41
C ALA A 29 -8.21 15.94 14.06
N ALA A 30 -8.58 17.18 13.68
CA ALA A 30 -8.22 17.74 12.37
C ALA A 30 -6.70 17.71 12.09
N GLU A 31 -5.86 17.95 13.10
CA GLU A 31 -4.40 17.84 12.99
C GLU A 31 -3.95 16.41 12.65
N VAL A 32 -4.49 15.40 13.34
CA VAL A 32 -4.20 13.98 13.08
C VAL A 32 -4.69 13.60 11.69
N ARG A 33 -5.87 14.05 11.30
CA ARG A 33 -6.49 13.75 10.00
C ARG A 33 -5.71 14.36 8.82
N GLY A 34 -5.08 15.52 9.03
CA GLY A 34 -4.17 16.13 8.05
C GLY A 34 -2.88 15.32 7.86
N ARG A 35 -2.33 14.73 8.92
CA ARG A 35 -1.13 13.89 8.86
C ARG A 35 -1.42 12.44 8.45
N ARG A 36 -2.60 11.93 8.78
CA ARG A 36 -3.03 10.53 8.60
C ARG A 36 -4.42 10.49 7.95
N PRO A 37 -4.49 10.71 6.62
CA PRO A 37 -5.75 10.87 5.92
C PRO A 37 -6.52 9.56 5.70
N LEU A 38 -5.91 8.40 5.96
CA LEU A 38 -6.51 7.08 5.70
C LEU A 38 -7.10 6.48 6.99
N ARG A 39 -8.29 5.90 6.88
CA ARG A 39 -8.92 5.05 7.92
C ARG A 39 -8.36 3.64 7.89
N ALA A 40 -8.11 3.12 6.69
CA ALA A 40 -7.47 1.83 6.48
C ALA A 40 -6.67 1.84 5.18
N ALA A 41 -5.63 1.02 5.13
CA ALA A 41 -4.85 0.78 3.91
C ALA A 41 -4.28 -0.63 3.95
N GLN A 42 -4.24 -1.27 2.78
CA GLN A 42 -3.62 -2.58 2.60
C GLN A 42 -2.91 -2.61 1.24
N ILE A 43 -1.66 -3.07 1.26
CA ILE A 43 -0.90 -3.32 0.04
C ILE A 43 -0.73 -4.83 -0.11
N SER A 44 -0.92 -5.33 -1.33
CA SER A 44 -0.65 -6.72 -1.69
C SER A 44 0.33 -6.75 -2.86
N VAL A 45 1.30 -7.65 -2.78
CA VAL A 45 2.34 -7.83 -3.80
C VAL A 45 2.24 -9.26 -4.35
N SER A 46 2.06 -9.39 -5.65
CA SER A 46 2.04 -10.67 -6.35
C SER A 46 3.10 -10.72 -7.45
N ASP A 47 3.61 -11.91 -7.72
CA ASP A 47 4.46 -12.16 -8.89
C ASP A 47 3.67 -11.94 -10.19
N VAL A 48 4.37 -11.55 -11.25
CA VAL A 48 3.83 -11.50 -12.61
C VAL A 48 4.22 -12.78 -13.33
N GLU A 49 3.22 -13.59 -13.70
CA GLU A 49 3.44 -14.84 -14.43
C GLU A 49 4.15 -14.58 -15.77
N GLY A 50 5.19 -15.37 -16.05
CA GLY A 50 6.01 -15.22 -17.27
C GLY A 50 7.12 -14.17 -17.16
N GLU A 51 7.17 -13.36 -16.09
CA GLU A 51 8.15 -12.29 -15.92
C GLU A 51 8.85 -12.38 -14.54
N PRO A 52 9.84 -13.26 -14.36
CA PRO A 52 10.59 -13.36 -13.11
C PRO A 52 11.23 -12.02 -12.71
N GLY A 53 11.06 -11.62 -11.45
CA GLY A 53 11.54 -10.33 -10.92
C GLY A 53 10.58 -9.16 -11.13
N TRP A 54 9.45 -9.38 -11.81
CA TRP A 54 8.36 -8.41 -11.90
C TRP A 54 7.32 -8.66 -10.83
N TYR A 55 6.89 -7.58 -10.18
CA TYR A 55 5.87 -7.62 -9.14
C TYR A 55 4.73 -6.66 -9.47
N ARG A 56 3.51 -7.15 -9.24
CA ARG A 56 2.29 -6.34 -9.27
C ARG A 56 1.97 -5.89 -7.86
N VAL A 57 1.86 -4.58 -7.67
CA VAL A 57 1.48 -3.98 -6.38
C VAL A 57 0.05 -3.46 -6.47
N SER A 58 -0.83 -4.01 -5.63
CA SER A 58 -2.21 -3.59 -5.49
C SER A 58 -2.38 -2.82 -4.18
N LEU A 59 -2.83 -1.57 -4.26
CA LEU A 59 -3.08 -0.72 -3.10
C LEU A 59 -4.59 -0.50 -2.91
N ASN A 60 -5.10 -0.91 -1.75
CA ASN A 60 -6.46 -0.65 -1.31
C ASN A 60 -6.41 0.38 -0.17
N VAL A 61 -7.11 1.51 -0.33
CA VAL A 61 -7.18 2.56 0.69
C VAL A 61 -8.63 2.94 0.98
N ARG A 62 -8.89 3.26 2.25
CA ARG A 62 -10.15 3.86 2.70
C ARG A 62 -9.83 5.22 3.33
N PRO A 63 -10.17 6.35 2.68
CA PRO A 63 -9.96 7.68 3.25
C PRO A 63 -10.88 7.98 4.44
N HIS A 64 -10.51 8.96 5.26
CA HIS A 64 -11.40 9.59 6.26
C HIS A 64 -12.40 10.58 5.65
N PHE A 65 -12.19 11.00 4.41
CA PHE A 65 -13.04 11.98 3.74
C PHE A 65 -14.26 11.31 3.09
N LYS A 66 -15.45 11.84 3.37
CA LYS A 66 -16.61 11.70 2.48
C LYS A 66 -16.48 12.75 1.37
N TYR A 67 -15.89 12.39 0.24
CA TYR A 67 -15.98 13.22 -0.97
C TYR A 67 -16.59 12.37 -2.08
N MET A 68 -17.82 12.72 -2.48
CA MET A 68 -18.54 12.23 -3.68
C MET A 68 -18.71 10.71 -3.87
N GLY A 69 -18.54 9.86 -2.85
CA GLY A 69 -19.00 8.47 -2.89
C GLY A 69 -18.22 7.54 -3.83
N ALA A 70 -16.97 7.86 -4.16
CA ALA A 70 -16.14 7.01 -5.02
C ALA A 70 -14.97 6.39 -4.24
N ASP A 71 -14.93 5.05 -4.20
CA ASP A 71 -13.73 4.29 -3.89
C ASP A 71 -12.77 4.36 -5.08
N PHE A 72 -11.50 4.66 -4.85
CA PHE A 72 -10.47 4.67 -5.89
C PHE A 72 -9.39 3.63 -5.60
N THR A 73 -9.08 2.82 -6.59
CA THR A 73 -7.99 1.84 -6.55
C THR A 73 -6.79 2.40 -7.32
N LEU A 74 -5.65 2.53 -6.65
CA LEU A 74 -4.39 2.89 -7.28
C LEU A 74 -3.57 1.61 -7.46
N SER A 75 -3.09 1.35 -8.67
CA SER A 75 -2.23 0.21 -8.98
C SER A 75 -0.92 0.72 -9.54
N LEU A 76 0.19 0.25 -8.97
CA LEU A 76 1.54 0.54 -9.45
C LEU A 76 2.18 -0.77 -9.86
N VAL A 77 2.62 -0.85 -11.12
CA VAL A 77 3.45 -1.96 -11.60
C VAL A 77 4.88 -1.45 -11.65
N GLY A 78 5.77 -2.08 -10.88
CA GLY A 78 7.14 -1.63 -10.71
C GLY A 78 8.13 -2.78 -10.84
N LYS A 79 9.30 -2.48 -11.40
CA LYS A 79 10.43 -3.40 -11.54
C LYS A 79 11.36 -3.25 -10.33
N LEU A 80 11.68 -4.35 -9.65
CA LEU A 80 12.77 -4.36 -8.67
C LEU A 80 14.03 -4.86 -9.39
N ASP A 81 14.91 -3.94 -9.78
CA ASP A 81 16.20 -4.30 -10.34
C ASP A 81 17.13 -4.81 -9.23
N LYS A 82 17.63 -6.05 -9.39
CA LYS A 82 18.77 -6.55 -8.61
C LYS A 82 20.04 -6.06 -9.30
N GLU A 83 20.82 -5.22 -8.63
CA GLU A 83 22.26 -5.16 -8.87
C GLU A 83 22.95 -6.39 -8.27
#